data_AF-A0A8D3DNQ0-F1
#
_entry.id   AF-A0A8D3DNQ0-F1
#
_cell.length_a   1.000
_cell.length_b   1.000
_cell.length_c   1.000
_cell.angle_alpha   90.00
_cell.angle_beta   90.00
_cell.angle_gamma   90.00
#
_symmetry.space_group_name_H-M   'P 1'
#
loop_
_entity.id
_entity.type
_entity.pdbx_description
1 polymer ?
#
loop_
_entity_poly.entity_id
_entity_poly.type
_entity_poly.pdbx_seq_one_letter_code
_entity_poly.pdbx_strand_id
1 'polypeptide(L)'
;MMIFFRPFFVAQFLKSDLMRQFDSQVDDFMDSLIEESASLEPAPVPAVFSPLPSDKERSKLGYCHSASLSNELFEVNHIRTIYHMFIALLILFILSTLVVDFIDEGRLVLEFDLLVYAFGQFPLVVCTWICMFLSVLLVPYTLFHLWSQSQSGSYPRLYTLTFGSVFLLYQALGLGFLPTFVVVTNSMPPASCFIIILEQVRLMMKVHSFVRENVPRVLAWAKDKTSIPVVPQVSQYTYFLFAPTLIYRDKYPRNPVIRWGYVASKLLQVLGCLFYAYYVFVRLCIPQFRSISLKLFDLRAMVLCVFNSILPGVLVLFLGFFAFLHCWLNAFAEMLCFADRMFYKDWWNSTSFANYYRTWNVVVHDWLYYYVYRDILWISQKRFRAAAMLFVFTVSAVVHEYILAICFGFFYPVLFCLFMCFGMMFNFILHDQRKGPIWNVIMWTSLFLGQGVIICLYSHEWYAQLYCPLEEPSFLELLKPRSWSCQRGLMVDGDVL
;
A
#
# COMPACT_ATOMS: atom_id res chain seq x y z
N MET A 1 48.68 42.42 -13.67
CA MET A 1 47.32 42.20 -14.19
C MET A 1 47.29 40.99 -15.14
N MET A 2 47.67 39.79 -14.66
CA MET A 2 47.59 38.56 -15.48
C MET A 2 47.65 37.24 -14.68
N ILE A 3 47.40 37.27 -13.36
CA ILE A 3 47.54 36.08 -12.48
C ILE A 3 46.22 35.66 -11.80
N PHE A 4 45.17 36.49 -11.86
CA PHE A 4 43.87 36.20 -11.21
C PHE A 4 42.80 35.54 -12.11
N PHE A 5 43.06 35.31 -13.40
CA PHE A 5 42.06 34.72 -14.33
C PHE A 5 42.14 33.20 -14.51
N ARG A 6 43.18 32.52 -13.97
CA ARG A 6 43.33 31.06 -14.10
C ARG A 6 42.33 30.21 -13.30
N PRO A 7 41.94 30.55 -12.05
CA PRO A 7 41.02 29.71 -11.27
C PRO A 7 39.58 29.72 -11.82
N PHE A 8 39.14 30.85 -12.37
CA PHE A 8 37.78 31.02 -12.89
C PHE A 8 37.55 30.24 -14.20
N PHE A 9 38.57 30.19 -15.08
CA PHE A 9 38.52 29.42 -16.31
C PHE A 9 38.53 27.91 -16.06
N VAL A 10 39.28 27.44 -15.05
CA VAL A 10 39.31 26.03 -14.65
C VAL A 10 37.98 25.60 -14.04
N ALA A 11 37.34 26.45 -13.23
CA ALA A 11 36.02 26.18 -12.66
C ALA A 11 34.90 26.16 -13.73
N GLN A 12 34.94 27.05 -14.72
CA GLN A 12 34.00 26.99 -15.85
C GLN A 12 34.23 25.78 -16.74
N PHE A 13 35.49 25.39 -16.95
CA PHE A 13 35.84 24.20 -17.72
C PHE A 13 35.37 22.92 -17.01
N LEU A 14 35.62 22.78 -15.70
CA LEU A 14 35.11 21.68 -14.87
C LEU A 14 33.57 21.64 -14.86
N LYS A 15 32.89 22.79 -14.81
CA LYS A 15 31.43 22.85 -14.90
C LYS A 15 30.93 22.39 -16.27
N SER A 16 31.60 22.79 -17.36
CA SER A 16 31.24 22.35 -18.71
C SER A 16 31.53 20.87 -18.96
N ASP A 17 32.58 20.33 -18.35
CA ASP A 17 32.96 18.92 -18.47
C ASP A 17 32.01 18.03 -17.65
N LEU A 18 31.62 18.49 -16.45
CA LEU A 18 30.61 17.81 -15.62
C LEU A 18 29.22 17.84 -16.28
N MET A 19 28.82 18.97 -16.88
CA MET A 19 27.56 19.04 -17.63
C MET A 19 27.59 18.13 -18.86
N ARG A 20 28.71 18.05 -19.58
CA ARG A 20 28.86 17.09 -20.69
C ARG A 20 28.80 15.63 -20.25
N GLN A 21 29.41 15.29 -19.12
CA GLN A 21 29.33 13.93 -18.56
C GLN A 21 27.90 13.58 -18.11
N PHE A 22 27.18 14.56 -17.55
CA PHE A 22 25.79 14.38 -17.16
C PHE A 22 24.89 14.23 -18.39
N ASP A 23 25.04 15.09 -19.41
CA ASP A 23 24.31 14.98 -20.67
C ASP A 23 24.58 13.63 -21.34
N SER A 24 25.84 13.16 -21.38
CA SER A 24 26.15 11.83 -21.94
C SER A 24 25.54 10.68 -21.14
N GLN A 25 25.46 10.78 -19.81
CA GLN A 25 24.81 9.76 -18.98
C GLN A 25 23.29 9.75 -19.15
N VAL A 26 22.68 10.92 -19.34
CA VAL A 26 21.25 11.05 -19.61
C VAL A 26 20.94 10.54 -21.01
N ASP A 27 21.76 10.86 -22.02
CA ASP A 27 21.61 10.35 -23.38
C ASP A 27 21.78 8.82 -23.43
N ASP A 28 22.81 8.25 -22.79
CA ASP A 28 22.99 6.80 -22.69
C ASP A 28 21.80 6.11 -21.98
N PHE A 29 21.24 6.76 -20.95
CA PHE A 29 20.04 6.26 -20.26
C PHE A 29 18.80 6.34 -21.16
N MET A 30 18.61 7.43 -21.89
CA MET A 30 17.51 7.60 -22.83
C MET A 30 17.61 6.63 -24.00
N ASP A 31 18.81 6.41 -24.54
CA ASP A 31 19.07 5.45 -25.60
C ASP A 31 18.84 4.02 -25.11
N SER A 32 19.20 3.69 -23.86
CA SER A 32 18.87 2.39 -23.27
C SER A 32 17.35 2.15 -23.13
N LEU A 33 16.59 3.20 -22.80
CA LEU A 33 15.12 3.14 -22.75
C LEU A 33 14.50 3.05 -24.15
N ILE A 34 15.10 3.70 -25.14
CA ILE A 34 14.68 3.65 -26.55
C ILE A 34 14.99 2.27 -27.14
N GLU A 35 16.14 1.68 -26.85
CA GLU A 35 16.55 0.35 -27.32
C GLU A 35 15.71 -0.77 -26.66
N GLU A 36 15.39 -0.63 -25.37
CA GLU A 36 14.42 -1.50 -24.69
C GLU A 36 13.02 -1.36 -25.32
N SER A 37 12.65 -0.17 -25.81
CA SER A 37 11.38 0.05 -26.52
C SER A 37 11.35 -0.47 -27.95
N ALA A 38 12.51 -0.52 -28.63
CA ALA A 38 12.65 -0.96 -30.01
C ALA A 38 12.82 -2.49 -30.15
N SER A 39 13.36 -3.16 -29.13
CA SER A 39 13.54 -4.62 -29.12
C SER A 39 12.25 -5.44 -28.90
N LEU A 40 11.12 -4.78 -28.70
CA LEU A 40 9.80 -5.41 -28.55
C LEU A 40 8.97 -5.22 -29.83
N GLU A 41 9.37 -5.87 -30.92
CA GLU A 41 8.50 -6.02 -32.10
C GLU A 41 7.30 -6.94 -31.81
N PRO A 42 6.14 -6.68 -32.44
CA PRO A 42 4.86 -7.28 -32.07
C PRO A 42 4.73 -8.73 -32.55
N ALA A 43 4.42 -9.64 -31.64
CA ALA A 43 3.87 -10.93 -32.03
C ALA A 43 2.45 -10.73 -32.61
N PRO A 44 2.06 -11.44 -33.68
CA PRO A 44 0.73 -11.29 -34.28
C PRO A 44 -0.35 -11.79 -33.31
N VAL A 45 -1.37 -10.97 -33.11
CA VAL A 45 -2.51 -11.21 -32.23
C VAL A 45 -3.33 -12.41 -32.72
N PRO A 46 -3.52 -13.50 -31.94
CA PRO A 46 -4.60 -14.42 -32.19
C PRO A 46 -5.90 -13.76 -31.72
N ALA A 47 -6.75 -13.39 -32.67
CA ALA A 47 -8.10 -12.94 -32.42
C ALA A 47 -8.98 -14.09 -31.90
N VAL A 48 -8.79 -14.52 -30.65
CA VAL A 48 -9.77 -15.35 -29.92
C VAL A 48 -9.67 -15.01 -28.44
N PHE A 49 -10.54 -14.12 -27.97
CA PHE A 49 -10.90 -14.08 -26.55
C PHE A 49 -11.49 -15.45 -26.20
N SER A 50 -10.71 -16.29 -25.53
CA SER A 50 -11.25 -17.51 -24.93
C SER A 50 -12.29 -17.10 -23.88
N PRO A 51 -13.49 -17.72 -23.85
CA PRO A 51 -14.48 -17.38 -22.85
C PRO A 51 -13.94 -17.66 -21.45
N LEU A 52 -14.01 -16.67 -20.57
CA LEU A 52 -13.68 -16.84 -19.16
C LEU A 52 -14.64 -17.90 -18.55
N PRO A 53 -14.15 -18.98 -17.91
CA PRO A 53 -15.03 -19.97 -17.30
C PRO A 53 -15.81 -19.35 -16.13
N SER A 54 -17.05 -19.82 -15.92
CA SER A 54 -17.96 -19.26 -14.92
C SER A 54 -17.44 -19.41 -13.49
N ASP A 55 -17.83 -18.49 -12.60
CA ASP A 55 -17.43 -18.44 -11.17
C ASP A 55 -17.61 -19.75 -10.39
N LYS A 56 -18.43 -20.69 -10.87
CA LYS A 56 -18.60 -22.01 -10.26
C LYS A 56 -17.39 -22.93 -10.45
N GLU A 57 -16.66 -22.83 -11.57
CA GLU A 57 -15.47 -23.66 -11.85
C GLU A 57 -14.22 -23.14 -11.12
N ARG A 58 -14.11 -21.82 -10.88
CA ARG A 58 -13.04 -21.22 -10.05
C ARG A 58 -13.04 -21.67 -8.60
N SER A 59 -14.18 -22.09 -8.06
CA SER A 59 -14.27 -22.63 -6.69
C SER A 59 -13.64 -24.02 -6.56
N LYS A 60 -13.47 -24.74 -7.68
CA LYS A 60 -12.84 -26.08 -7.73
C LYS A 60 -11.43 -26.05 -8.32
N LEU A 61 -11.13 -25.12 -9.22
CA LEU A 61 -9.80 -24.94 -9.82
C LEU A 61 -9.07 -23.79 -9.12
N GLY A 62 -8.22 -24.14 -8.15
CA GLY A 62 -7.35 -23.18 -7.48
C GLY A 62 -6.30 -22.61 -8.44
N TYR A 63 -6.04 -21.29 -8.34
CA TYR A 63 -4.93 -20.53 -8.97
C TYR A 63 -4.45 -21.03 -10.34
N CYS A 64 -4.86 -20.34 -11.41
CA CYS A 64 -4.36 -20.59 -12.75
C CYS A 64 -3.04 -19.85 -13.01
N HIS A 65 -2.25 -20.33 -13.97
CA HIS A 65 -1.24 -19.48 -14.62
C HIS A 65 -1.98 -18.29 -15.24
N SER A 66 -1.69 -17.08 -14.78
CA SER A 66 -2.27 -15.86 -15.32
C SER A 66 -1.24 -14.76 -15.19
N ALA A 67 -0.87 -14.14 -16.31
CA ALA A 67 -0.03 -12.95 -16.26
C ALA A 67 -0.80 -11.83 -15.55
N SER A 68 -0.07 -10.84 -15.04
CA SER A 68 -0.73 -9.67 -14.45
C SER A 68 -1.50 -8.95 -15.54
N LEU A 69 -2.80 -8.71 -15.33
CA LEU A 69 -3.69 -8.05 -16.29
C LEU A 69 -3.06 -6.79 -16.89
N SER A 70 -2.35 -6.00 -16.08
CA SER A 70 -1.75 -4.77 -16.57
C SER A 70 -0.52 -4.97 -17.43
N ASN A 71 0.24 -6.07 -17.27
CA ASN A 71 1.32 -6.36 -18.22
C ASN A 71 0.71 -6.67 -19.60
N GLU A 72 -0.33 -7.51 -19.64
CA GLU A 72 -1.09 -7.79 -20.89
C GLU A 72 -1.70 -6.51 -21.46
N LEU A 73 -2.10 -5.58 -20.59
CA LEU A 73 -2.70 -4.32 -20.99
C LEU A 73 -1.67 -3.26 -21.45
N PHE A 74 -0.45 -3.27 -20.91
CA PHE A 74 0.63 -2.40 -21.38
C PHE A 74 1.15 -2.80 -22.76
N GLU A 75 0.87 -4.02 -23.22
CA GLU A 75 1.07 -4.42 -24.62
C GLU A 75 0.10 -3.69 -25.57
N VAL A 76 -1.02 -3.15 -25.05
CA VAL A 76 -1.94 -2.33 -25.85
C VAL A 76 -1.36 -0.92 -26.02
N ASN A 77 -1.14 -0.54 -27.28
CA ASN A 77 -0.53 0.74 -27.68
C ASN A 77 -1.10 1.97 -26.96
N HIS A 78 -2.41 2.03 -26.72
CA HIS A 78 -3.06 3.19 -26.10
C HIS A 78 -2.68 3.39 -24.62
N ILE A 79 -2.50 2.29 -23.87
CA ILE A 79 -2.22 2.36 -22.44
C ILE A 79 -0.72 2.56 -22.21
N ARG A 80 0.10 2.06 -23.13
CA ARG A 80 1.49 2.45 -23.26
C ARG A 80 1.62 3.97 -23.43
N THR A 81 0.81 4.61 -24.30
CA THR A 81 0.83 6.08 -24.42
C THR A 81 0.54 6.80 -23.11
N ILE A 82 -0.47 6.36 -22.35
CA ILE A 82 -0.79 6.93 -21.03
C ILE A 82 0.42 6.80 -20.09
N TYR A 83 1.08 5.64 -20.08
CA TYR A 83 2.30 5.44 -19.30
C TYR A 83 3.42 6.43 -19.69
N HIS A 84 3.68 6.64 -20.98
CA HIS A 84 4.64 7.64 -21.45
C HIS A 84 4.23 9.07 -21.06
N MET A 85 2.93 9.40 -21.05
CA MET A 85 2.46 10.71 -20.58
C MET A 85 2.76 10.93 -19.09
N PHE A 86 2.60 9.91 -18.24
CA PHE A 86 2.97 10.02 -16.83
C PHE A 86 4.48 10.20 -16.65
N ILE A 87 5.31 9.49 -17.43
CA ILE A 87 6.77 9.70 -17.42
C ILE A 87 7.13 11.12 -17.86
N ALA A 88 6.54 11.62 -18.95
CA ALA A 88 6.78 12.99 -19.41
C ALA A 88 6.36 14.02 -18.35
N LEU A 89 5.24 13.80 -17.66
CA LEU A 89 4.81 14.65 -16.57
C LEU A 89 5.77 14.61 -15.36
N LEU A 90 6.36 13.45 -15.06
CA LEU A 90 7.42 13.35 -14.04
C LEU A 90 8.66 14.18 -14.42
N ILE A 91 9.12 14.06 -15.66
CA ILE A 91 10.26 14.84 -16.16
C ILE A 91 9.97 16.34 -16.04
N LEU A 92 8.76 16.77 -16.39
CA LEU A 92 8.34 18.16 -16.21
C LEU A 92 8.32 18.59 -14.74
N PHE A 93 7.88 17.74 -13.80
CA PHE A 93 7.93 18.06 -12.37
C PHE A 93 9.37 18.20 -11.86
N ILE A 94 10.27 17.32 -12.28
CA ILE A 94 11.69 17.39 -11.93
C ILE A 94 12.30 18.67 -12.48
N LEU A 95 12.10 18.95 -13.78
CA LEU A 95 12.60 20.15 -14.43
C LEU A 95 12.05 21.41 -13.78
N SER A 96 10.73 21.48 -13.55
CA SER A 96 10.11 22.61 -12.85
C SER A 96 10.69 22.78 -11.45
N THR A 97 11.07 21.70 -10.79
CA THR A 97 11.66 21.77 -9.45
C THR A 97 13.05 22.36 -9.50
N LEU A 98 13.91 21.81 -10.35
CA LEU A 98 15.26 22.31 -10.57
C LEU A 98 15.28 23.78 -11.00
N VAL A 99 14.34 24.21 -11.84
CA VAL A 99 14.23 25.59 -12.30
C VAL A 99 13.86 26.53 -11.15
N VAL A 100 12.89 26.17 -10.31
CA VAL A 100 12.49 27.03 -9.18
C VAL A 100 13.62 27.10 -8.16
N ASP A 101 14.24 25.97 -7.81
CA ASP A 101 15.34 25.95 -6.84
C ASP A 101 16.56 26.74 -7.35
N PHE A 102 16.82 26.69 -8.67
CA PHE A 102 17.85 27.50 -9.31
C PHE A 102 17.53 29.01 -9.27
N ILE A 103 16.26 29.40 -9.43
CA ILE A 103 15.84 30.80 -9.36
C ILE A 103 15.92 31.32 -7.93
N ASP A 104 15.47 30.53 -6.95
CA ASP A 104 15.37 30.96 -5.56
C ASP A 104 16.73 31.00 -4.85
N GLU A 105 17.58 29.98 -5.03
CA GLU A 105 18.83 29.84 -4.29
C GLU A 105 20.10 30.06 -5.13
N GLY A 106 19.97 30.14 -6.46
CA GLY A 106 21.11 30.25 -7.38
C GLY A 106 21.97 28.98 -7.45
N ARG A 107 21.50 27.85 -6.89
CA ARG A 107 22.20 26.55 -6.87
C ARG A 107 21.27 25.44 -7.38
N LEU A 108 21.84 24.47 -8.08
CA LEU A 108 21.13 23.26 -8.54
C LEU A 108 21.30 22.13 -7.52
N VAL A 109 21.00 22.38 -6.25
CA VAL A 109 21.08 21.35 -5.21
C VAL A 109 19.67 20.83 -4.99
N LEU A 110 19.44 19.57 -5.32
CA LEU A 110 18.22 18.86 -4.93
C LEU A 110 18.33 18.53 -3.43
N GLU A 111 17.67 19.31 -2.59
CA GLU A 111 17.53 18.97 -1.18
C GLU A 111 16.47 17.87 -1.03
N PHE A 112 16.88 16.73 -0.48
CA PHE A 112 16.01 15.58 -0.23
C PHE A 112 15.62 15.49 1.25
N ASP A 113 15.60 16.63 1.94
CA ASP A 113 15.45 16.71 3.39
C ASP A 113 14.14 16.10 3.87
N LEU A 114 13.05 16.28 3.12
CA LEU A 114 11.77 15.65 3.42
C LEU A 114 11.84 14.11 3.31
N LEU A 115 12.62 13.54 2.38
CA LEU A 115 12.84 12.08 2.33
C LEU A 115 13.70 11.60 3.50
N VAL A 116 14.78 12.32 3.82
CA VAL A 116 15.66 11.99 4.95
C VAL A 116 14.90 12.04 6.26
N TYR A 117 14.05 13.05 6.44
CA TYR A 117 13.13 13.16 7.57
C TYR A 117 12.12 12.00 7.58
N ALA A 118 11.40 11.78 6.49
CA ALA A 118 10.32 10.80 6.44
C ALA A 118 10.78 9.35 6.63
N PHE A 119 11.98 9.00 6.12
CA PHE A 119 12.63 7.70 6.30
C PHE A 119 13.65 7.67 7.44
N GLY A 120 13.59 8.64 8.36
CA GLY A 120 14.46 8.71 9.53
C GLY A 120 14.36 7.47 10.42
N GLN A 121 15.37 7.25 11.26
CA GLN A 121 15.49 6.08 12.15
C GLN A 121 15.45 4.72 11.43
N PHE A 122 15.89 4.66 10.17
CA PHE A 122 15.88 3.44 9.34
C PHE A 122 16.51 2.19 10.00
N PRO A 123 17.63 2.25 10.75
CA PRO A 123 18.17 1.06 11.41
C PRO A 123 17.19 0.42 12.40
N LEU A 124 16.43 1.24 13.14
CA LEU A 124 15.42 0.74 14.08
C LEU A 124 14.24 0.08 13.36
N VAL A 125 13.85 0.61 12.20
CA VAL A 125 12.84 0.00 11.32
C VAL A 125 13.30 -1.40 10.89
N VAL A 126 14.53 -1.53 10.40
CA VAL A 126 15.07 -2.83 9.97
C VAL A 126 15.16 -3.82 11.14
N CYS A 127 15.67 -3.40 12.30
CA CYS A 127 15.72 -4.25 13.49
C CYS A 127 14.32 -4.71 13.92
N THR A 128 13.35 -3.80 13.97
CA THR A 128 11.97 -4.11 14.37
C THR A 128 11.33 -5.10 13.38
N TRP A 129 11.51 -4.88 12.08
CA TRP A 129 11.01 -5.77 11.04
C TRP A 129 11.63 -7.16 11.12
N ILE A 130 12.95 -7.27 11.33
CA ILE A 130 13.63 -8.56 11.51
C ILE A 130 13.08 -9.29 12.73
N CYS A 131 12.92 -8.60 13.87
CA CYS A 131 12.34 -9.18 15.09
C CYS A 131 10.91 -9.68 14.85
N MET A 132 10.06 -8.87 14.21
CA MET A 132 8.71 -9.25 13.83
C MET A 132 8.70 -10.47 12.90
N PHE A 133 9.52 -10.46 11.86
CA PHE A 133 9.59 -11.55 10.89
C PHE A 133 10.04 -12.86 11.54
N LEU A 134 11.10 -12.83 12.37
CA LEU A 134 11.58 -14.00 13.11
C LEU A 134 10.53 -14.51 14.11
N SER A 135 9.83 -13.62 14.80
CA SER A 135 8.75 -14.02 15.72
C SER A 135 7.63 -14.77 14.99
N VAL A 136 7.22 -14.28 13.82
CA VAL A 136 6.20 -14.89 12.97
C VAL A 136 6.65 -16.21 12.38
N LEU A 137 7.93 -16.33 12.02
CA LEU A 137 8.46 -17.57 11.49
C LEU A 137 8.48 -18.68 12.56
N LEU A 138 8.86 -18.35 13.80
CA LEU A 138 9.11 -19.32 14.86
C LEU A 138 7.86 -19.63 15.69
N VAL A 139 7.16 -18.61 16.19
CA VAL A 139 6.11 -18.78 17.21
C VAL A 139 4.85 -19.46 16.65
N PRO A 140 4.17 -18.93 15.61
CA PRO A 140 3.03 -19.60 14.98
C PRO A 140 3.33 -21.02 14.50
N TYR A 141 4.50 -21.24 13.89
CA TYR A 141 4.86 -22.55 13.35
C TYR A 141 5.03 -23.59 14.46
N THR A 142 5.79 -23.25 15.52
CA THR A 142 5.99 -24.14 16.67
C THR A 142 4.70 -24.40 17.43
N LEU A 143 3.88 -23.36 17.70
CA LEU A 143 2.57 -23.51 18.33
C LEU A 143 1.66 -24.45 17.54
N PHE A 144 1.61 -24.29 16.22
CA PHE A 144 0.79 -25.15 15.35
C PHE A 144 1.29 -26.60 15.35
N HIS A 145 2.60 -26.81 15.30
CA HIS A 145 3.20 -28.15 15.30
C HIS A 145 2.98 -28.88 16.64
N LEU A 146 3.13 -28.18 17.77
CA LEU A 146 2.85 -28.74 19.09
C LEU A 146 1.35 -29.05 19.27
N TRP A 147 0.48 -28.16 18.77
CA TRP A 147 -0.97 -28.39 18.79
C TRP A 147 -1.36 -29.61 17.96
N SER A 148 -0.77 -29.80 16.77
CA SER A 148 -1.10 -30.92 15.88
C SER A 148 -0.73 -32.28 16.49
N GLN A 149 0.44 -32.37 17.15
CA GLN A 149 0.85 -33.57 17.90
C GLN A 149 -0.09 -33.87 19.07
N SER A 150 -0.55 -32.82 19.76
CA SER A 150 -1.45 -32.94 20.92
C SER A 150 -2.85 -33.43 20.56
N GLN A 151 -3.25 -33.39 19.28
CA GLN A 151 -4.56 -33.89 18.82
C GLN A 151 -4.70 -35.42 18.94
N SER A 152 -3.59 -36.15 18.98
CA SER A 152 -3.60 -37.61 19.19
C SER A 152 -3.70 -38.02 20.66
N GLY A 153 -3.63 -37.07 21.60
CA GLY A 153 -3.64 -37.31 23.05
C GLY A 153 -5.04 -37.43 23.67
N SER A 154 -5.10 -37.55 25.00
CA SER A 154 -6.33 -37.85 25.75
C SER A 154 -7.35 -36.71 25.82
N TYR A 155 -6.92 -35.43 25.74
CA TYR A 155 -7.81 -34.26 25.91
C TYR A 155 -7.69 -33.23 24.77
N PRO A 156 -8.02 -33.59 23.51
CA PRO A 156 -7.77 -32.75 22.33
C PRO A 156 -8.50 -31.40 22.34
N ARG A 157 -9.69 -31.33 22.98
CA ARG A 157 -10.46 -30.09 23.10
C ARG A 157 -9.79 -29.07 24.01
N LEU A 158 -9.27 -29.51 25.16
CA LEU A 158 -8.58 -28.63 26.10
C LEU A 158 -7.31 -28.06 25.46
N TYR A 159 -6.51 -28.92 24.81
CA TYR A 159 -5.33 -28.47 24.06
C TYR A 159 -5.68 -27.46 22.96
N THR A 160 -6.77 -27.69 22.22
CA THR A 160 -7.20 -26.74 21.18
C THR A 160 -7.58 -25.38 21.76
N LEU A 161 -8.26 -25.34 22.90
CA LEU A 161 -8.58 -24.09 23.59
C LEU A 161 -7.32 -23.40 24.09
N THR A 162 -6.39 -24.11 24.74
CA THR A 162 -5.17 -23.51 25.28
C THR A 162 -4.26 -22.97 24.18
N PHE A 163 -3.95 -23.78 23.15
CA PHE A 163 -3.12 -23.32 22.02
C PHE A 163 -3.81 -22.21 21.23
N GLY A 164 -5.14 -22.26 21.08
CA GLY A 164 -5.93 -21.18 20.47
C GLY A 164 -5.84 -19.88 21.26
N SER A 165 -5.99 -19.92 22.58
CA SER A 165 -5.84 -18.75 23.46
C SER A 165 -4.43 -18.18 23.43
N VAL A 166 -3.40 -19.03 23.47
CA VAL A 166 -1.99 -18.59 23.36
C VAL A 166 -1.72 -17.93 22.01
N PHE A 167 -2.26 -18.49 20.92
CA PHE A 167 -2.15 -17.90 19.59
C PHE A 167 -2.83 -16.53 19.49
N LEU A 168 -4.04 -16.39 20.03
CA LEU A 168 -4.75 -15.12 20.06
C LEU A 168 -4.01 -14.07 20.90
N LEU A 169 -3.45 -14.49 22.05
CA LEU A 169 -2.63 -13.63 22.89
C LEU A 169 -1.37 -13.16 22.15
N TYR A 170 -0.69 -14.06 21.42
CA TYR A 170 0.45 -13.72 20.59
C TYR A 170 0.09 -12.73 19.46
N GLN A 171 -1.02 -12.96 18.77
CA GLN A 171 -1.52 -12.03 17.74
C GLN A 171 -1.81 -10.64 18.33
N ALA A 172 -2.45 -10.57 19.49
CA ALA A 172 -2.82 -9.29 20.13
C ALA A 172 -1.62 -8.56 20.74
N LEU A 173 -0.77 -9.25 21.50
CA LEU A 173 0.35 -8.62 22.22
C LEU A 173 1.65 -8.60 21.40
N GLY A 174 2.00 -9.73 20.80
CA GLY A 174 3.26 -9.90 20.08
C GLY A 174 3.27 -9.18 18.74
N LEU A 175 2.20 -9.30 17.95
CA LEU A 175 2.10 -8.62 16.65
C LEU A 175 1.27 -7.35 16.72
N GLY A 176 0.23 -7.28 17.55
CA GLY A 176 -0.59 -6.08 17.72
C GLY A 176 0.14 -4.99 18.51
N PHE A 177 0.27 -5.19 19.82
CA PHE A 177 0.77 -4.16 20.73
C PHE A 177 2.25 -3.81 20.57
N LEU A 178 3.14 -4.81 20.45
CA LEU A 178 4.58 -4.58 20.51
C LEU A 178 5.12 -3.69 19.36
N PRO A 179 4.81 -3.91 18.07
CA PRO A 179 5.28 -3.03 17.00
C PRO A 179 4.74 -1.61 17.14
N THR A 180 3.47 -1.46 17.51
CA THR A 180 2.84 -0.15 17.78
C THR A 180 3.54 0.57 18.93
N PHE A 181 3.85 -0.15 20.02
CA PHE A 181 4.56 0.39 21.16
C PHE A 181 5.96 0.91 20.77
N VAL A 182 6.71 0.15 19.96
CA VAL A 182 8.03 0.56 19.49
C VAL A 182 7.93 1.83 18.64
N VAL A 183 7.00 1.87 17.69
CA VAL A 183 6.81 3.02 16.80
C VAL A 183 6.45 4.29 17.58
N VAL A 184 5.47 4.20 18.49
CA VAL A 184 4.96 5.35 19.25
C VAL A 184 5.99 5.86 20.26
N THR A 185 6.66 4.95 20.98
CA THR A 185 7.64 5.32 22.02
C THR A 185 8.89 5.98 21.43
N ASN A 186 9.31 5.56 20.24
CA ASN A 186 10.48 6.15 19.56
C ASN A 186 10.11 7.35 18.67
N SER A 187 8.84 7.76 18.66
CA SER A 187 8.32 8.87 17.84
C SER A 187 8.81 8.79 16.38
N MET A 188 8.62 7.62 15.75
CA MET A 188 9.13 7.38 14.41
C MET A 188 8.51 8.34 13.38
N PRO A 189 9.28 8.79 12.38
CA PRO A 189 8.74 9.57 11.28
C PRO A 189 7.67 8.81 10.48
N PRO A 190 6.76 9.51 9.77
CA PRO A 190 5.58 8.89 9.17
C PRO A 190 5.88 7.74 8.20
N ALA A 191 6.81 7.90 7.25
CA ALA A 191 7.07 6.86 6.25
C ALA A 191 7.74 5.63 6.88
N SER A 192 8.69 5.82 7.79
CA SER A 192 9.26 4.75 8.62
C SER A 192 8.21 3.99 9.42
N CYS A 193 7.24 4.72 10.01
CA CYS A 193 6.11 4.11 10.70
C CYS A 193 5.22 3.29 9.75
N PHE A 194 4.87 3.83 8.57
CA PHE A 194 4.07 3.12 7.57
C PHE A 194 4.68 1.78 7.19
N ILE A 195 6.01 1.69 7.03
CA ILE A 195 6.69 0.43 6.74
C ILE A 195 6.38 -0.63 7.82
N ILE A 196 6.57 -0.30 9.09
CA ILE A 196 6.37 -1.24 10.20
C ILE A 196 4.91 -1.64 10.34
N ILE A 197 3.99 -0.68 10.34
CA ILE A 197 2.56 -0.94 10.60
C ILE A 197 1.90 -1.66 9.41
N LEU A 198 2.29 -1.37 8.17
CA LEU A 198 1.81 -2.14 7.01
C LEU A 198 2.35 -3.58 7.02
N GLU A 199 3.63 -3.76 7.34
CA GLU A 199 4.23 -5.09 7.49
C GLU A 199 3.63 -5.88 8.66
N GLN A 200 3.30 -5.21 9.76
CA GLN A 200 2.56 -5.76 10.89
C GLN A 200 1.22 -6.34 10.44
N VAL A 201 0.38 -5.53 9.79
CA VAL A 201 -0.93 -5.96 9.32
C VAL A 201 -0.80 -7.11 8.31
N ARG A 202 0.15 -7.01 7.36
CA ARG A 202 0.45 -8.08 6.39
C ARG A 202 0.78 -9.40 7.09
N LEU A 203 1.69 -9.38 8.07
CA LEU A 203 2.11 -10.57 8.80
C LEU A 203 0.97 -11.14 9.65
N MET A 204 0.19 -10.31 10.34
CA MET A 204 -0.99 -10.77 11.09
C MET A 204 -1.99 -11.52 10.20
N MET A 205 -2.29 -10.97 9.02
CA MET A 205 -3.17 -11.60 8.03
C MET A 205 -2.63 -12.94 7.53
N LYS A 206 -1.32 -13.02 7.23
CA LYS A 206 -0.68 -14.26 6.79
C LYS A 206 -0.68 -15.33 7.88
N VAL A 207 -0.34 -14.98 9.10
CA VAL A 207 -0.33 -15.91 10.24
C VAL A 207 -1.74 -16.46 10.49
N HIS A 208 -2.76 -15.60 10.43
CA HIS A 208 -4.15 -16.04 10.54
C HIS A 208 -4.52 -17.03 9.43
N SER A 209 -4.20 -16.72 8.17
CA SER A 209 -4.46 -17.59 7.03
C SER A 209 -3.77 -18.95 7.18
N PHE A 210 -2.50 -18.98 7.59
CA PHE A 210 -1.75 -20.23 7.80
C PHE A 210 -2.43 -21.15 8.81
N VAL A 211 -2.83 -20.64 9.98
CA VAL A 211 -3.50 -21.45 10.99
C VAL A 211 -4.87 -21.90 10.49
N ARG A 212 -5.65 -20.98 9.92
CA ARG A 212 -7.03 -21.22 9.49
C ARG A 212 -7.16 -22.22 8.34
N GLU A 213 -6.17 -22.31 7.46
CA GLU A 213 -6.11 -23.30 6.37
C GLU A 213 -5.69 -24.70 6.83
N ASN A 214 -4.79 -24.79 7.81
CA ASN A 214 -4.23 -26.07 8.25
C ASN A 214 -5.02 -26.75 9.38
N VAL A 215 -5.72 -25.99 10.24
CA VAL A 215 -6.54 -26.55 11.32
C VAL A 215 -7.58 -27.57 10.82
N PRO A 216 -8.41 -27.28 9.79
CA PRO A 216 -9.38 -28.26 9.28
C PRO A 216 -8.74 -29.55 8.75
N ARG A 217 -7.54 -29.47 8.19
CA ARG A 217 -6.81 -30.63 7.63
C ARG A 217 -6.35 -31.57 8.74
N VAL A 218 -5.78 -31.01 9.81
CA VAL A 218 -5.36 -31.78 10.98
C VAL A 218 -6.58 -32.39 11.69
N LEU A 219 -7.69 -31.65 11.80
CA LEU A 219 -8.92 -32.17 12.39
C LEU A 219 -9.56 -33.29 11.57
N ALA A 220 -9.47 -33.23 10.23
CA ALA A 220 -9.92 -34.31 9.36
C ALA A 220 -9.02 -35.54 9.50
N TRP A 221 -7.70 -35.35 9.50
CA TRP A 221 -6.72 -36.41 9.72
C TRP A 221 -6.91 -37.12 11.07
N ALA A 222 -7.11 -36.36 12.15
CA ALA A 222 -7.31 -36.92 13.49
C ALA A 222 -8.56 -37.82 13.59
N LYS A 223 -9.55 -37.63 12.70
CA LYS A 223 -10.74 -38.48 12.59
C LYS A 223 -10.49 -39.75 11.79
N ASP A 224 -9.68 -39.67 10.73
CA ASP A 224 -9.48 -40.78 9.79
C ASP A 224 -8.35 -41.74 10.25
N LYS A 225 -7.30 -41.26 10.96
CA LYS A 225 -6.15 -42.04 11.52
C LYS A 225 -5.44 -43.04 10.58
N THR A 226 -5.89 -43.21 9.34
CA THR A 226 -5.36 -44.15 8.33
C THR A 226 -4.27 -43.51 7.45
N SER A 227 -4.16 -42.19 7.45
CA SER A 227 -3.24 -41.41 6.60
C SER A 227 -2.10 -40.77 7.41
N ILE A 228 -1.01 -40.41 6.71
CA ILE A 228 0.16 -39.73 7.29
C ILE A 228 -0.25 -38.32 7.78
N PRO A 229 0.25 -37.82 8.92
CA PRO A 229 -0.04 -36.48 9.41
C PRO A 229 0.29 -35.41 8.36
N VAL A 230 -0.72 -34.62 7.99
CA VAL A 230 -0.60 -33.53 7.02
C VAL A 230 -0.16 -32.26 7.74
N VAL A 231 1.14 -32.16 8.03
CA VAL A 231 1.75 -30.97 8.63
C VAL A 231 2.62 -30.26 7.59
N PRO A 232 2.49 -28.93 7.42
CA PRO A 232 3.26 -28.19 6.44
C PRO A 232 4.74 -28.09 6.82
N GLN A 233 5.61 -28.13 5.82
CA GLN A 233 7.04 -27.97 6.00
C GLN A 233 7.41 -26.50 6.28
N VAL A 234 8.48 -26.26 7.03
CA VAL A 234 9.00 -24.90 7.30
C VAL A 234 9.29 -24.16 6.00
N SER A 235 9.84 -24.84 4.99
CA SER A 235 10.15 -24.26 3.67
C SER A 235 8.93 -23.68 2.97
N GLN A 236 7.78 -24.37 3.04
CA GLN A 236 6.52 -23.93 2.45
C GLN A 236 5.96 -22.72 3.20
N TYR A 237 6.06 -22.73 4.52
CA TYR A 237 5.65 -21.61 5.36
C TYR A 237 6.50 -20.36 5.11
N THR A 238 7.84 -20.48 5.10
CA THR A 238 8.75 -19.38 4.80
C THR A 238 8.51 -18.81 3.39
N TYR A 239 8.29 -19.68 2.39
CA TYR A 239 7.94 -19.24 1.04
C TYR A 239 6.64 -18.40 1.05
N PHE A 240 5.61 -18.87 1.75
CA PHE A 240 4.35 -18.14 1.87
C PHE A 240 4.52 -16.78 2.56
N LEU A 241 5.38 -16.64 3.57
CA LEU A 241 5.62 -15.37 4.25
C LEU A 241 6.15 -14.29 3.28
N PHE A 242 6.91 -14.66 2.26
CA PHE A 242 7.37 -13.74 1.21
C PHE A 242 6.44 -13.66 0.00
N ALA A 243 5.65 -14.69 -0.30
CA ALA A 243 4.78 -14.73 -1.47
C ALA A 243 3.80 -13.54 -1.54
N PRO A 244 3.51 -12.97 -2.72
CA PRO A 244 2.61 -11.83 -2.88
C PRO A 244 1.12 -12.24 -2.83
N THR A 245 0.77 -13.11 -1.88
CA THR A 245 -0.61 -13.55 -1.59
C THR A 245 -0.81 -13.66 -0.09
N LEU A 246 -2.05 -13.51 0.36
CA LEU A 246 -2.43 -13.63 1.76
C LEU A 246 -3.14 -14.96 2.08
N ILE A 247 -3.31 -15.84 1.08
CA ILE A 247 -3.96 -17.15 1.24
C ILE A 247 -2.90 -18.25 1.25
N TYR A 248 -2.82 -18.99 2.35
CA TYR A 248 -1.87 -20.09 2.52
C TYR A 248 -2.27 -21.33 1.69
N ARG A 249 -1.32 -21.88 0.94
CA ARG A 249 -1.39 -23.18 0.26
C ARG A 249 -0.02 -23.85 0.27
N ASP A 250 0.00 -25.19 0.27
CA ASP A 250 1.26 -25.95 0.31
C ASP A 250 2.02 -25.91 -1.01
N LYS A 251 1.29 -25.71 -2.12
CA LYS A 251 1.83 -25.63 -3.48
C LYS A 251 1.17 -24.48 -4.21
N TYR A 252 1.99 -23.59 -4.74
CA TYR A 252 1.59 -22.49 -5.62
C TYR A 252 2.03 -22.78 -7.05
N PRO A 253 1.34 -22.24 -8.07
CA PRO A 253 1.84 -22.31 -9.43
C PRO A 253 3.14 -21.51 -9.53
N ARG A 254 4.16 -22.08 -10.17
CA ARG A 254 5.51 -21.50 -10.24
C ARG A 254 5.98 -21.31 -11.67
N ASN A 255 6.70 -20.22 -11.91
CA ASN A 255 7.39 -19.99 -13.17
C ASN A 255 8.72 -20.77 -13.22
N PRO A 256 9.15 -21.22 -14.41
CA PRO A 256 10.34 -22.06 -14.55
C PRO A 256 11.65 -21.29 -14.34
N VAL A 257 11.68 -20.00 -14.68
CA VAL A 257 12.89 -19.15 -14.65
C VAL A 257 12.58 -17.77 -14.06
N ILE A 258 13.60 -17.15 -13.47
CA ILE A 258 13.56 -15.76 -12.97
C ILE A 258 14.13 -14.84 -14.05
N ARG A 259 13.36 -13.84 -14.50
CA ARG A 259 13.83 -12.80 -15.42
C ARG A 259 14.34 -11.60 -14.62
N TRP A 260 15.63 -11.55 -14.33
CA TRP A 260 16.24 -10.48 -13.54
C TRP A 260 16.11 -9.08 -14.16
N GLY A 261 16.15 -8.98 -15.50
CA GLY A 261 15.89 -7.70 -16.19
C GLY A 261 14.48 -7.15 -15.90
N TYR A 262 13.47 -8.03 -15.90
CA TYR A 262 12.11 -7.66 -15.52
C TYR A 262 12.02 -7.22 -14.04
N VAL A 263 12.69 -7.93 -13.13
CA VAL A 263 12.76 -7.55 -11.71
C VAL A 263 13.40 -6.16 -11.55
N ALA A 264 14.56 -5.94 -12.17
CA ALA A 264 15.28 -4.68 -12.10
C ALA A 264 14.44 -3.52 -12.65
N SER A 265 13.82 -3.69 -13.82
CA SER A 265 12.92 -2.71 -14.43
C SER A 265 11.74 -2.37 -13.51
N LYS A 266 11.10 -3.38 -12.89
CA LYS A 266 10.00 -3.14 -11.95
C LYS A 266 10.44 -2.45 -10.66
N LEU A 267 11.60 -2.79 -10.10
CA LEU A 267 12.14 -2.11 -8.92
C LEU A 267 12.52 -0.66 -9.24
N LEU A 268 13.09 -0.39 -10.42
CA LEU A 268 13.36 0.97 -10.89
C LEU A 268 12.08 1.78 -11.06
N GLN A 269 11.00 1.17 -11.58
CA GLN A 269 9.67 1.80 -11.65
C GLN A 269 9.11 2.13 -10.26
N VAL A 270 9.31 1.27 -9.25
CA VAL A 270 8.94 1.58 -7.86
C VAL A 270 9.69 2.80 -7.34
N LEU A 271 11.02 2.85 -7.56
CA LEU A 271 11.85 4.00 -7.15
C LEU A 271 11.41 5.28 -7.86
N GLY A 272 11.15 5.22 -9.17
CA GLY A 272 10.63 6.36 -9.94
C GLY A 272 9.28 6.86 -9.41
N CYS A 273 8.36 5.96 -9.05
CA CYS A 273 7.08 6.34 -8.44
C CYS A 273 7.24 6.95 -7.05
N LEU A 274 8.22 6.51 -6.26
CA LEU A 274 8.52 7.11 -4.95
C LEU A 274 8.98 8.56 -5.12
N PHE A 275 9.91 8.82 -6.04
CA PHE A 275 10.33 10.19 -6.37
C PHE A 275 9.19 11.02 -6.97
N TYR A 276 8.32 10.41 -7.78
CA TYR A 276 7.14 11.10 -8.29
C TYR A 276 6.25 11.56 -7.12
N ALA A 277 5.89 10.65 -6.22
CA ALA A 277 5.07 10.99 -5.06
C ALA A 277 5.72 12.10 -4.22
N TYR A 278 7.04 12.05 -4.02
CA TYR A 278 7.82 13.11 -3.38
C TYR A 278 7.60 14.48 -4.04
N TYR A 279 7.78 14.59 -5.35
CA TYR A 279 7.58 15.86 -6.07
C TYR A 279 6.12 16.32 -6.03
N VAL A 280 5.14 15.41 -6.06
CA VAL A 280 3.72 15.77 -5.85
C VAL A 280 3.53 16.43 -4.48
N PHE A 281 4.09 15.86 -3.41
CA PHE A 281 3.99 16.46 -2.09
C PHE A 281 4.66 17.83 -2.02
N VAL A 282 5.91 17.93 -2.50
CA VAL A 282 6.69 19.18 -2.43
C VAL A 282 6.04 20.31 -3.23
N ARG A 283 5.59 20.03 -4.47
CA ARG A 283 5.10 21.08 -5.37
C ARG A 283 3.61 21.38 -5.20
N LEU A 284 2.78 20.37 -4.95
CA LEU A 284 1.32 20.53 -4.94
C LEU A 284 0.75 20.59 -3.52
N CYS A 285 1.29 19.82 -2.57
CA CYS A 285 0.71 19.75 -1.22
C CYS A 285 1.29 20.82 -0.28
N ILE A 286 2.62 20.89 -0.12
CA ILE A 286 3.26 21.73 0.90
C ILE A 286 2.86 23.22 0.80
N PRO A 287 2.92 23.89 -0.37
CA PRO A 287 2.60 25.31 -0.47
C PRO A 287 1.14 25.61 -0.12
N GLN A 288 0.24 24.71 -0.52
CA GLN A 288 -1.19 24.82 -0.23
C GLN A 288 -1.47 24.69 1.28
N PHE A 289 -0.89 23.68 1.94
CA PHE A 289 -1.20 23.42 3.35
C PHE A 289 -0.48 24.36 4.31
N ARG A 290 0.76 24.80 4.01
CA ARG A 290 1.47 25.80 4.82
C ARG A 290 0.73 27.13 4.88
N SER A 291 0.13 27.55 3.76
CA SER A 291 -0.60 28.83 3.69
C SER A 291 -2.01 28.78 4.31
N ILE A 292 -2.69 27.64 4.23
CA ILE A 292 -4.09 27.49 4.70
C ILE A 292 -4.16 27.18 6.20
N SER A 293 -3.24 26.37 6.73
CA SER A 293 -3.14 26.08 8.18
C SER A 293 -2.93 27.34 9.03
N LEU A 294 -2.41 28.42 8.42
CA LEU A 294 -2.26 29.73 9.06
C LEU A 294 -3.54 30.58 9.03
N LYS A 295 -4.62 30.19 8.35
CA LYS A 295 -5.87 30.98 8.31
C LYS A 295 -6.89 30.40 9.29
N LEU A 296 -7.58 31.29 10.02
CA LEU A 296 -8.72 30.92 10.87
C LEU A 296 -9.78 30.18 10.05
N PHE A 297 -10.47 29.23 10.70
CA PHE A 297 -11.42 28.30 10.08
C PHE A 297 -12.48 29.03 9.23
N ASP A 298 -12.25 29.10 7.92
CA ASP A 298 -13.17 29.63 6.92
C ASP A 298 -13.69 28.48 6.05
N LEU A 299 -15.00 28.25 6.07
CA LEU A 299 -15.66 27.21 5.28
C LEU A 299 -15.35 27.36 3.78
N ARG A 300 -15.27 28.60 3.28
CA ARG A 300 -14.95 28.85 1.88
C ARG A 300 -13.53 28.40 1.56
N ALA A 301 -12.56 28.75 2.41
CA ALA A 301 -11.17 28.33 2.25
C ALA A 301 -11.03 26.80 2.34
N MET A 302 -11.76 26.13 3.23
CA MET A 302 -11.75 24.67 3.37
C MET A 302 -12.28 23.97 2.12
N VAL A 303 -13.40 24.44 1.56
CA VAL A 303 -13.97 23.88 0.34
C VAL A 303 -13.00 24.05 -0.85
N LEU A 304 -12.41 25.24 -1.00
CA LEU A 304 -11.39 25.49 -2.03
C LEU A 304 -10.16 24.60 -1.84
N CYS A 305 -9.75 24.37 -0.59
CA CYS A 305 -8.65 23.48 -0.26
C CYS A 305 -8.94 22.05 -0.72
N VAL A 306 -10.13 21.52 -0.42
CA VAL A 306 -10.56 20.18 -0.85
C VAL A 306 -10.48 20.06 -2.38
N PHE A 307 -11.03 21.03 -3.12
CA PHE A 307 -10.99 21.00 -4.59
C PHE A 307 -9.56 21.03 -5.15
N ASN A 308 -8.70 21.90 -4.61
CA ASN A 308 -7.30 21.98 -5.03
C ASN A 308 -6.52 20.70 -4.66
N SER A 309 -6.91 20.00 -3.59
CA SER A 309 -6.31 18.72 -3.17
C SER A 309 -6.79 17.51 -3.96
N ILE A 310 -7.82 17.62 -4.81
CA ILE A 310 -8.29 16.50 -5.65
C ILE A 310 -7.19 16.04 -6.60
N LEU A 311 -6.55 16.95 -7.32
CA LEU A 311 -5.50 16.62 -8.29
C LEU A 311 -4.33 15.85 -7.65
N PRO A 312 -3.66 16.36 -6.59
CA PRO A 312 -2.61 15.60 -5.91
C PRO A 312 -3.14 14.31 -5.29
N GLY A 313 -4.37 14.29 -4.77
CA GLY A 313 -5.02 13.08 -4.25
C GLY A 313 -5.15 11.96 -5.27
N VAL A 314 -5.58 12.29 -6.48
CA VAL A 314 -5.74 11.35 -7.58
C VAL A 314 -4.39 10.87 -8.11
N LEU A 315 -3.41 11.77 -8.22
CA LEU A 315 -2.05 11.39 -8.62
C LEU A 315 -1.42 10.43 -7.61
N VAL A 316 -1.51 10.71 -6.31
CA VAL A 316 -1.01 9.82 -5.25
C VAL A 316 -1.74 8.47 -5.26
N LEU A 317 -3.05 8.45 -5.52
CA LEU A 317 -3.82 7.21 -5.65
C LEU A 317 -3.30 6.34 -6.81
N PHE A 318 -3.12 6.91 -8.00
CA PHE A 318 -2.64 6.17 -9.17
C PHE A 318 -1.20 5.72 -9.01
N LEU A 319 -0.33 6.58 -8.49
CA LEU A 319 1.07 6.25 -8.22
C LEU A 319 1.19 5.15 -7.18
N GLY A 320 0.44 5.25 -6.07
CA GLY A 320 0.42 4.22 -5.03
C GLY A 320 -0.10 2.88 -5.55
N PHE A 321 -1.17 2.90 -6.35
CA PHE A 321 -1.70 1.70 -7.01
C PHE A 321 -0.65 1.05 -7.92
N PHE A 322 -0.05 1.83 -8.83
CA PHE A 322 0.91 1.32 -9.80
C PHE A 322 2.22 0.86 -9.12
N ALA A 323 2.77 1.66 -8.21
CA ALA A 323 4.01 1.32 -7.51
C ALA A 323 3.85 0.04 -6.68
N PHE A 324 2.79 -0.07 -5.89
CA PHE A 324 2.62 -1.19 -4.97
C PHE A 324 1.97 -2.41 -5.63
N LEU A 325 0.74 -2.29 -6.14
CA LEU A 325 -0.02 -3.44 -6.63
C LEU A 325 0.53 -3.98 -7.95
N HIS A 326 1.07 -3.12 -8.81
CA HIS A 326 1.68 -3.54 -10.07
C HIS A 326 3.16 -3.84 -9.89
N CYS A 327 4.01 -2.83 -9.67
CA CYS A 327 5.45 -2.99 -9.77
C CYS A 327 6.04 -3.83 -8.62
N TRP A 328 5.74 -3.47 -7.37
CA TRP A 328 6.28 -4.15 -6.19
C TRP A 328 5.83 -5.62 -6.11
N LEU A 329 4.51 -5.89 -6.20
CA LEU A 329 4.03 -7.27 -6.14
C LEU A 329 4.51 -8.13 -7.32
N ASN A 330 4.61 -7.58 -8.55
CA ASN A 330 5.17 -8.34 -9.68
C ASN A 330 6.67 -8.57 -9.55
N ALA A 331 7.44 -7.62 -9.00
CA ALA A 331 8.86 -7.81 -8.73
C ALA A 331 9.07 -8.97 -7.73
N PHE A 332 8.34 -8.97 -6.61
CA PHE A 332 8.38 -10.08 -5.65
C PHE A 332 7.85 -11.40 -6.23
N ALA A 333 6.80 -11.34 -7.07
CA ALA A 333 6.30 -12.53 -7.75
C ALA A 333 7.35 -13.16 -8.66
N GLU A 334 8.06 -12.35 -9.46
CA GLU A 334 9.12 -12.84 -10.33
C GLU A 334 10.31 -13.38 -9.54
N MET A 335 10.77 -12.66 -8.50
CA MET A 335 11.88 -13.11 -7.63
C MET A 335 11.58 -14.45 -6.94
N LEU A 336 10.32 -14.71 -6.56
CA LEU A 336 9.90 -15.94 -5.90
C LEU A 336 9.44 -17.04 -6.87
N CYS A 337 9.54 -16.81 -8.19
CA CYS A 337 8.93 -17.64 -9.23
C CYS A 337 7.43 -17.90 -8.99
N PHE A 338 6.69 -16.95 -8.43
CA PHE A 338 5.24 -17.03 -8.22
C PHE A 338 4.50 -16.69 -9.53
N ALA A 339 3.66 -17.61 -10.00
CA ALA A 339 3.03 -17.51 -11.32
C ALA A 339 1.63 -16.86 -11.30
N ASP A 340 0.93 -16.86 -10.17
CA ASP A 340 -0.38 -16.21 -10.06
C ASP A 340 -0.21 -14.71 -9.84
N ARG A 341 -0.39 -13.91 -10.90
CA ARG A 341 -0.10 -12.46 -10.85
C ARG A 341 -1.35 -11.58 -10.95
N MET A 342 -2.51 -12.16 -10.69
CA MET A 342 -3.82 -11.49 -10.72
C MET A 342 -4.09 -10.71 -9.42
N PHE A 343 -3.21 -9.76 -9.08
CA PHE A 343 -3.32 -8.96 -7.86
C PHE A 343 -4.47 -7.93 -7.89
N TYR A 344 -4.92 -7.58 -9.09
CA TYR A 344 -6.03 -6.67 -9.36
C TYR A 344 -6.67 -7.00 -10.72
N LYS A 345 -7.87 -6.48 -10.95
CA LYS A 345 -8.60 -6.56 -12.23
C LYS A 345 -8.85 -5.15 -12.77
N ASP A 346 -9.65 -5.04 -13.83
CA ASP A 346 -10.03 -3.80 -14.51
C ASP A 346 -10.99 -2.92 -13.67
N TRP A 347 -10.54 -2.54 -12.47
CA TRP A 347 -11.34 -1.80 -11.50
C TRP A 347 -11.79 -0.43 -12.01
N TRP A 348 -11.05 0.18 -12.94
CA TRP A 348 -11.38 1.45 -13.59
C TRP A 348 -12.66 1.38 -14.45
N ASN A 349 -13.03 0.19 -14.93
CA ASN A 349 -14.28 -0.05 -15.67
C ASN A 349 -15.48 -0.36 -14.75
N SER A 350 -15.31 -0.30 -13.43
CA SER A 350 -16.38 -0.65 -12.50
C SER A 350 -17.54 0.33 -12.56
N THR A 351 -18.77 -0.19 -12.68
CA THR A 351 -20.01 0.61 -12.60
C THR A 351 -20.64 0.61 -11.20
N SER A 352 -20.15 -0.24 -10.30
CA SER A 352 -20.61 -0.34 -8.90
C SER A 352 -19.42 -0.29 -7.93
N PHE A 353 -19.65 0.24 -6.73
CA PHE A 353 -18.66 0.20 -5.65
C PHE A 353 -18.37 -1.24 -5.20
N ALA A 354 -19.37 -2.12 -5.24
CA ALA A 354 -19.18 -3.54 -4.95
C ALA A 354 -18.20 -4.20 -5.92
N ASN A 355 -18.26 -3.87 -7.22
CA ASN A 355 -17.29 -4.37 -8.20
C ASN A 355 -15.91 -3.73 -8.00
N TYR A 356 -15.85 -2.43 -7.71
CA TYR A 356 -14.60 -1.73 -7.40
C TYR A 356 -13.84 -2.39 -6.23
N TYR A 357 -14.50 -2.63 -5.09
CA TYR A 357 -13.85 -3.27 -3.93
C TYR A 357 -13.35 -4.71 -4.20
N ARG A 358 -14.02 -5.43 -5.11
CA ARG A 358 -13.61 -6.79 -5.53
C ARG A 358 -12.41 -6.82 -6.48
N THR A 359 -12.17 -5.72 -7.19
CA THR A 359 -11.25 -5.69 -8.34
C THR A 359 -10.01 -4.83 -8.09
N TRP A 360 -10.08 -3.86 -7.18
CA TRP A 360 -8.97 -2.94 -6.86
C TRP A 360 -7.74 -3.65 -6.28
N ASN A 361 -7.93 -4.41 -5.18
CA ASN A 361 -6.88 -5.17 -4.51
C ASN A 361 -7.43 -6.56 -4.20
N VAL A 362 -7.26 -7.47 -5.15
CA VAL A 362 -7.77 -8.84 -5.07
C VAL A 362 -7.11 -9.59 -3.92
N VAL A 363 -5.84 -9.31 -3.62
CA VAL A 363 -5.09 -9.99 -2.56
C VAL A 363 -5.73 -9.78 -1.17
N VAL A 364 -6.05 -8.53 -0.82
CA VAL A 364 -6.71 -8.20 0.45
C VAL A 364 -8.19 -8.57 0.41
N HIS A 365 -8.86 -8.32 -0.72
CA HIS A 365 -10.27 -8.68 -0.89
C HIS A 365 -10.50 -10.17 -0.67
N ASP A 366 -9.68 -11.04 -1.27
CA ASP A 366 -9.82 -12.48 -1.15
C ASP A 366 -9.60 -12.93 0.30
N TRP A 367 -8.61 -12.37 1.00
CA TRP A 367 -8.40 -12.66 2.42
C TRP A 367 -9.64 -12.30 3.26
N LEU A 368 -10.19 -11.10 3.08
CA LEU A 368 -11.40 -10.65 3.78
C LEU A 368 -12.60 -11.53 3.44
N TYR A 369 -12.74 -11.92 2.17
CA TYR A 369 -13.83 -12.77 1.72
C TYR A 369 -13.74 -14.19 2.30
N TYR A 370 -12.58 -14.84 2.22
CA TYR A 370 -12.41 -16.22 2.64
C TYR A 370 -12.36 -16.40 4.16
N TYR A 371 -11.70 -15.50 4.89
CA TYR A 371 -11.44 -15.67 6.33
C TYR A 371 -12.34 -14.85 7.24
N VAL A 372 -12.94 -13.76 6.74
CA VAL A 372 -13.85 -12.93 7.54
C VAL A 372 -15.30 -13.18 7.10
N TYR A 373 -15.63 -12.86 5.84
CA TYR A 373 -17.01 -12.94 5.34
C TYR A 373 -17.57 -14.37 5.40
N ARG A 374 -16.86 -15.34 4.80
CA ARG A 374 -17.32 -16.75 4.76
C ARG A 374 -17.41 -17.38 6.13
N ASP A 375 -16.51 -17.04 7.05
CA ASP A 375 -16.49 -17.61 8.41
C ASP A 375 -17.64 -17.07 9.24
N ILE A 376 -17.92 -15.77 9.17
CA ILE A 376 -19.08 -15.16 9.83
C ILE A 376 -20.38 -15.71 9.23
N LEU A 377 -20.44 -15.91 7.91
CA LEU A 377 -21.58 -16.57 7.27
C LEU A 377 -21.75 -18.01 7.73
N TRP A 378 -20.66 -18.73 7.95
CA TRP A 378 -20.72 -20.10 8.45
C TRP A 378 -21.19 -20.14 9.91
N ILE A 379 -20.65 -19.27 10.77
CA ILE A 379 -21.08 -19.12 12.18
C ILE A 379 -22.56 -18.73 12.26
N SER A 380 -23.02 -17.80 11.42
CA SER A 380 -24.41 -17.33 11.38
C SER A 380 -25.37 -18.27 10.63
N GLN A 381 -24.94 -19.48 10.26
CA GLN A 381 -25.74 -20.46 9.49
C GLN A 381 -26.36 -19.85 8.21
N LYS A 382 -25.62 -18.93 7.55
CA LYS A 382 -26.00 -18.19 6.33
C LYS A 382 -27.23 -17.29 6.46
N ARG A 383 -27.70 -16.98 7.67
CA ARG A 383 -28.91 -16.19 7.90
C ARG A 383 -28.71 -14.69 7.67
N PHE A 384 -27.53 -14.14 8.00
CA PHE A 384 -27.32 -12.69 8.03
C PHE A 384 -26.24 -12.20 7.05
N ARG A 385 -26.55 -12.16 5.75
CA ARG A 385 -25.60 -11.71 4.71
C ARG A 385 -25.23 -10.23 4.81
N ALA A 386 -26.21 -9.36 5.07
CA ALA A 386 -25.99 -7.93 5.20
C ALA A 386 -25.12 -7.61 6.43
N ALA A 387 -25.35 -8.28 7.56
CA ALA A 387 -24.54 -8.10 8.76
C ALA A 387 -23.09 -8.60 8.55
N ALA A 388 -22.91 -9.73 7.86
CA ALA A 388 -21.57 -10.22 7.51
C ALA A 388 -20.82 -9.25 6.58
N MET A 389 -21.51 -8.65 5.61
CA MET A 389 -20.94 -7.62 4.76
C MET A 389 -20.56 -6.36 5.56
N LEU A 390 -21.47 -5.82 6.38
CA LEU A 390 -21.22 -4.67 7.24
C LEU A 390 -20.02 -4.90 8.17
N PHE A 391 -19.90 -6.09 8.76
CA PHE A 391 -18.78 -6.45 9.61
C PHE A 391 -17.45 -6.41 8.85
N VAL A 392 -17.39 -6.97 7.64
CA VAL A 392 -16.18 -6.95 6.81
C VAL A 392 -15.78 -5.52 6.45
N PHE A 393 -16.74 -4.68 6.08
CA PHE A 393 -16.49 -3.24 5.84
C PHE A 393 -15.99 -2.53 7.08
N THR A 394 -16.59 -2.81 8.24
CA THR A 394 -16.18 -2.22 9.52
C THR A 394 -14.76 -2.62 9.90
N VAL A 395 -14.42 -3.90 9.80
CA VAL A 395 -13.05 -4.40 10.05
C VAL A 395 -12.06 -3.73 9.12
N SER A 396 -12.37 -3.64 7.82
CA SER A 396 -11.51 -2.96 6.85
C SER A 396 -11.32 -1.49 7.22
N ALA A 397 -12.40 -0.76 7.51
CA ALA A 397 -12.35 0.66 7.86
C ALA A 397 -11.54 0.92 9.13
N VAL A 398 -11.72 0.09 10.17
CA VAL A 398 -10.96 0.18 11.43
C VAL A 398 -9.47 -0.06 11.19
N VAL A 399 -9.09 -1.04 10.36
CA VAL A 399 -7.67 -1.32 10.07
C VAL A 399 -7.04 -0.17 9.29
N HIS A 400 -7.73 0.41 8.32
CA HIS A 400 -7.21 1.58 7.58
C HIS A 400 -7.02 2.79 8.51
N GLU A 401 -8.00 3.05 9.37
CA GLU A 401 -7.92 4.13 10.36
C GLU A 401 -6.81 3.88 11.38
N TYR A 402 -6.65 2.64 11.85
CA TYR A 402 -5.55 2.23 12.72
C TYR A 402 -4.19 2.53 12.09
N ILE A 403 -3.98 2.17 10.82
CA ILE A 403 -2.73 2.45 10.11
C ILE A 403 -2.47 3.96 10.09
N LEU A 404 -3.46 4.77 9.67
CA LEU A 404 -3.28 6.21 9.59
C LEU A 404 -3.07 6.86 10.96
N ALA A 405 -3.82 6.44 11.97
CA ALA A 405 -3.75 7.03 13.30
C ALA A 405 -2.39 6.80 13.97
N ILE A 406 -1.82 5.60 13.82
CA ILE A 406 -0.48 5.32 14.35
C ILE A 406 0.60 6.02 13.52
N CYS A 407 0.48 6.03 12.19
CA CYS A 407 1.50 6.65 11.32
C CYS A 407 1.55 8.17 11.41
N PHE A 408 0.43 8.82 11.65
CA PHE A 408 0.38 10.26 11.86
C PHE A 408 0.49 10.68 13.33
N GLY A 409 0.37 9.75 14.27
CA GLY A 409 0.46 10.03 15.70
C GLY A 409 -0.80 10.69 16.29
N PHE A 410 -1.91 10.73 15.55
CA PHE A 410 -3.17 11.31 16.01
C PHE A 410 -4.38 10.56 15.49
N PHE A 411 -5.49 10.63 16.21
CA PHE A 411 -6.75 10.01 15.81
C PHE A 411 -7.69 11.01 15.14
N TYR A 412 -7.89 10.88 13.83
CA TYR A 412 -8.81 11.72 13.08
C TYR A 412 -9.62 10.89 12.06
N PRO A 413 -10.78 10.32 12.48
CA PRO A 413 -11.48 9.23 11.79
C PRO A 413 -12.26 9.62 10.53
N VAL A 414 -11.67 10.49 9.71
CA VAL A 414 -12.21 10.90 8.41
C VAL A 414 -12.32 9.71 7.47
N LEU A 415 -11.28 8.87 7.41
CA LEU A 415 -11.27 7.73 6.49
C LEU A 415 -12.30 6.68 6.92
N PHE A 416 -12.37 6.38 8.22
CA PHE A 416 -13.42 5.53 8.78
C PHE A 416 -14.82 6.02 8.41
N CYS A 417 -15.11 7.31 8.64
CA CYS A 417 -16.40 7.91 8.30
C CYS A 417 -16.67 7.87 6.79
N LEU A 418 -15.65 8.07 5.95
CA LEU A 418 -15.81 8.03 4.50
C LEU A 418 -16.16 6.62 4.02
N PHE A 419 -15.48 5.58 4.51
CA PHE A 419 -15.80 4.19 4.19
C PHE A 419 -17.17 3.76 4.72
N MET A 420 -17.49 4.10 5.97
CA MET A 420 -18.73 3.63 6.60
C MET A 420 -19.96 4.37 6.12
N CYS A 421 -19.91 5.69 5.96
CA CYS A 421 -21.04 6.48 5.49
C CYS A 421 -21.18 6.36 3.97
N PHE A 422 -20.17 6.83 3.23
CA PHE A 422 -20.25 6.88 1.77
C PHE A 422 -20.05 5.50 1.14
N GLY A 423 -19.08 4.70 1.62
CA GLY A 423 -18.85 3.35 1.08
C GLY A 423 -20.06 2.42 1.25
N MET A 424 -20.71 2.41 2.42
CA MET A 424 -21.93 1.60 2.62
C MET A 424 -23.12 2.16 1.84
N MET A 425 -23.35 3.48 1.90
CA MET A 425 -24.42 4.12 1.15
C MET A 425 -24.30 3.81 -0.35
N PHE A 426 -23.11 3.97 -0.91
CA PHE A 426 -22.88 3.69 -2.32
C PHE A 426 -22.94 2.20 -2.66
N ASN A 427 -22.54 1.30 -1.77
CA ASN A 427 -22.70 -0.14 -2.01
C ASN A 427 -24.18 -0.54 -2.17
N PHE A 428 -25.08 0.04 -1.36
CA PHE A 428 -26.51 -0.23 -1.48
C PHE A 428 -27.21 0.53 -2.62
N ILE A 429 -26.84 1.80 -2.86
CA ILE A 429 -27.47 2.64 -3.90
C ILE A 429 -26.97 2.25 -5.31
N LEU A 430 -25.67 1.98 -5.45
CA LEU A 430 -25.00 1.65 -6.71
C LEU A 430 -24.83 0.12 -6.84
N HIS A 431 -25.94 -0.61 -6.76
CA HIS A 431 -25.93 -2.05 -6.87
C HIS A 431 -25.53 -2.53 -8.28
N ASP A 432 -24.90 -3.71 -8.38
CA ASP A 432 -24.44 -4.41 -9.59
C ASP A 432 -25.45 -4.55 -10.74
N GLN A 433 -26.73 -4.28 -10.52
CA GLN A 433 -27.74 -4.29 -11.59
C GLN A 433 -27.67 -3.04 -12.49
N ARG A 434 -26.99 -1.98 -12.01
CA ARG A 434 -26.81 -0.72 -12.73
C ARG A 434 -25.52 -0.79 -13.57
N LYS A 435 -25.67 -1.12 -14.86
CA LYS A 435 -24.57 -1.31 -15.82
C LYS A 435 -24.31 -0.12 -16.76
N GLY A 436 -25.10 0.95 -16.65
CA GLY A 436 -24.95 2.13 -17.52
C GLY A 436 -23.62 2.87 -17.29
N PRO A 437 -23.05 3.53 -18.32
CA PRO A 437 -21.76 4.23 -18.23
C PRO A 437 -21.79 5.42 -17.26
N ILE A 438 -22.95 6.02 -17.04
CA ILE A 438 -23.14 7.12 -16.06
C ILE A 438 -22.72 6.71 -14.65
N TRP A 439 -22.87 5.44 -14.28
CA TRP A 439 -22.51 4.94 -12.95
C TRP A 439 -21.00 4.85 -12.76
N ASN A 440 -20.25 4.61 -13.84
CA ASN A 440 -18.79 4.70 -13.82
C ASN A 440 -18.34 6.16 -13.57
N VAL A 441 -18.97 7.13 -14.24
CA VAL A 441 -18.69 8.56 -14.01
C VAL A 441 -18.98 8.98 -12.57
N ILE A 442 -20.12 8.56 -12.01
CA ILE A 442 -20.46 8.84 -10.60
C ILE A 442 -19.45 8.20 -9.64
N MET A 443 -19.01 6.97 -9.93
CA MET A 443 -17.99 6.28 -9.15
C MET A 443 -16.67 7.06 -9.14
N TRP A 444 -16.18 7.46 -10.31
CA TRP A 444 -14.95 8.27 -10.43
C TRP A 444 -15.05 9.62 -9.73
N THR A 445 -16.15 10.35 -9.93
CA THR A 445 -16.38 11.64 -9.24
C THR A 445 -16.34 11.47 -7.72
N SER A 446 -16.97 10.40 -7.20
CA SER A 446 -16.97 10.09 -5.77
C SER A 446 -15.57 9.70 -5.28
N LEU A 447 -14.82 8.90 -6.03
CA LEU A 447 -13.45 8.50 -5.70
C LEU A 447 -12.49 9.70 -5.68
N PHE A 448 -12.60 10.59 -6.65
CA PHE A 448 -11.77 11.80 -6.75
C PHE A 448 -12.08 12.79 -5.62
N LEU A 449 -13.36 13.03 -5.35
CA LEU A 449 -13.77 13.87 -4.23
C LEU A 449 -13.29 13.26 -2.90
N GLY A 450 -13.43 11.94 -2.72
CA GLY A 450 -12.97 11.25 -1.53
C GLY A 450 -11.47 11.40 -1.29
N GLN A 451 -10.63 11.23 -2.33
CA GLN A 451 -9.19 11.46 -2.20
C GLN A 451 -8.83 12.91 -1.90
N GLY A 452 -9.53 13.88 -2.49
CA GLY A 452 -9.34 15.29 -2.17
C GLY A 452 -9.64 15.58 -0.70
N VAL A 453 -10.74 15.03 -0.17
CA VAL A 453 -11.11 15.17 1.24
C VAL A 453 -10.07 14.54 2.17
N ILE A 454 -9.60 13.32 1.86
CA ILE A 454 -8.60 12.61 2.68
C ILE A 454 -7.29 13.41 2.72
N ILE A 455 -6.70 13.75 1.57
CA ILE A 455 -5.44 14.50 1.53
C ILE A 455 -5.59 15.85 2.24
N CYS A 456 -6.68 16.57 1.99
CA CYS A 456 -6.90 17.88 2.59
C CYS A 456 -7.00 17.80 4.11
N LEU A 457 -7.88 16.95 4.64
CA LEU A 457 -8.19 16.91 6.06
C LEU A 457 -7.05 16.34 6.90
N TYR A 458 -6.39 15.27 6.45
CA TYR A 458 -5.23 14.71 7.16
C TYR A 458 -4.03 15.66 7.14
N SER A 459 -3.74 16.30 5.99
CA SER A 459 -2.63 17.26 5.93
C SER A 459 -2.91 18.48 6.80
N HIS A 460 -4.14 18.99 6.78
CA HIS A 460 -4.52 20.13 7.61
C HIS A 460 -4.40 19.82 9.11
N GLU A 461 -4.81 18.63 9.55
CA GLU A 461 -4.64 18.19 10.94
C GLU A 461 -3.15 18.01 11.30
N TRP A 462 -2.35 17.41 10.42
CA TRP A 462 -0.90 17.25 10.61
C TRP A 462 -0.20 18.60 10.84
N TYR A 463 -0.45 19.59 9.97
CA TYR A 463 0.11 20.93 10.15
C TYR A 463 -0.45 21.64 11.40
N ALA A 464 -1.73 21.48 11.73
CA ALA A 464 -2.31 22.07 12.93
C ALA A 464 -1.63 21.54 14.22
N GLN A 465 -1.20 20.29 14.23
CA GLN A 465 -0.47 19.71 15.37
C GLN A 465 0.97 20.19 15.44
N LEU A 466 1.63 20.40 14.31
CA LEU A 466 2.96 21.00 14.26
C LEU A 466 2.97 22.43 14.80
N TYR A 467 1.98 23.26 14.44
CA TYR A 467 1.91 24.64 14.91
C TYR A 467 1.37 24.79 16.35
N CYS A 468 0.58 23.82 16.83
CA CYS A 468 -0.04 23.88 18.15
C CYS A 468 0.18 22.57 18.92
N PRO A 469 1.42 22.26 19.37
CA PRO A 469 1.73 21.03 20.09
C PRO A 469 0.97 20.93 21.42
N LEU A 470 0.75 19.71 21.89
CA LEU A 470 0.17 19.42 23.21
C LEU A 470 1.31 19.18 24.21
N GLU A 471 1.38 19.97 25.28
CA GLU A 471 2.40 19.80 26.32
C GLU A 471 2.08 18.64 27.29
N GLU A 472 0.79 18.43 27.62
CA GLU A 472 0.32 17.29 28.44
C GLU A 472 -1.00 16.75 27.88
N PRO A 473 -0.98 15.75 26.97
CA PRO A 473 -2.20 15.28 26.32
C PRO A 473 -3.06 14.46 27.29
N SER A 474 -4.24 14.97 27.64
CA SER A 474 -5.29 14.12 28.19
C SER A 474 -5.86 13.20 27.09
N PHE A 475 -6.41 12.03 27.45
CA PHE A 475 -6.99 11.09 26.47
C PHE A 475 -8.08 11.75 25.60
N LEU A 476 -8.87 12.67 26.18
CA LEU A 476 -9.90 13.41 25.45
C LEU A 476 -9.31 14.45 24.49
N GLU A 477 -8.13 15.00 24.77
CA GLU A 477 -7.44 15.91 23.86
C GLU A 477 -6.80 15.18 22.69
N LEU A 478 -6.39 13.92 22.86
CA LEU A 478 -5.91 13.08 21.75
C LEU A 478 -7.03 12.73 20.76
N LEU A 479 -8.28 12.68 21.22
CA LEU A 479 -9.46 12.43 20.39
C LEU A 479 -10.04 13.69 19.74
N LYS A 480 -9.64 14.89 20.19
CA LYS A 480 -10.18 16.15 19.70
C LYS A 480 -9.29 16.69 18.58
N PRO A 481 -9.80 16.84 17.34
CA PRO A 481 -9.01 17.36 16.23
C PRO A 481 -8.56 18.80 16.49
N ARG A 482 -7.25 19.03 16.34
CA ARG A 482 -6.61 20.32 16.61
C ARG A 482 -6.93 21.35 15.55
N SER A 483 -7.17 20.90 14.32
CA SER A 483 -7.63 21.73 13.21
C SER A 483 -8.89 22.55 13.53
N TRP A 484 -9.72 22.11 14.48
CA TRP A 484 -10.94 22.81 14.88
C TRP A 484 -10.81 23.53 16.22
N SER A 485 -9.83 23.16 17.04
CA SER A 485 -9.72 23.63 18.43
C SER A 485 -8.59 24.62 18.68
N CYS A 486 -7.54 24.66 17.84
CA CYS A 486 -6.46 25.62 18.06
C CYS A 486 -6.93 27.04 17.68
N GLN A 487 -7.13 27.89 18.70
CA GLN A 487 -7.27 29.33 18.52
C GLN A 487 -5.91 30.00 18.76
N ARG A 488 -5.57 30.92 17.85
CA ARG A 488 -4.24 31.52 17.58
C ARG A 488 -3.52 32.25 18.73
N GLY A 489 -3.97 32.17 19.98
CA GLY A 489 -3.42 32.96 21.09
C GLY A 489 -2.01 32.56 21.57
N LEU A 490 -1.43 31.47 21.05
CA LEU A 490 -0.17 30.87 21.54
C LEU A 490 0.79 30.47 20.40
N MET A 491 0.81 31.22 19.29
CA MET A 491 1.85 31.00 18.26
C MET A 491 3.17 31.60 18.76
N VAL A 492 4.12 30.74 19.14
CA VAL A 492 5.53 31.09 19.27
C VAL A 492 6.04 31.47 17.89
N ASP A 493 6.72 32.61 17.78
CA ASP A 493 7.24 33.17 16.54
C ASP A 493 7.98 32.10 15.72
N GLY A 494 7.50 31.93 14.49
CA GLY A 494 8.04 30.97 13.53
C GLY A 494 9.30 31.53 12.90
N ASP A 495 10.44 30.94 13.25
CA ASP A 495 11.70 31.09 12.52
C ASP A 495 12.61 29.85 12.63
N VAL A 496 12.03 28.66 12.87
CA VAL A 496 12.79 27.40 12.83
C VAL A 496 11.95 26.28 12.21
N LEU A 497 12.02 26.15 10.88
CA LEU A 497 12.10 24.90 10.11
C LEU A 497 12.10 25.19 8.61
#